data_AF-A0A534XNB7-F1
#
_entry.id   AF-A0A534XNB7-F1
#
_cell.length_a   1.000
_cell.length_b   1.000
_cell.length_c   1.000
_cell.angle_alpha   90.00
_cell.angle_beta   90.00
_cell.angle_gamma   90.00
#
_symmetry.space_group_name_H-M   'P 1'
#
loop_
_entity.id
_entity.type
_entity.pdbx_description
1 polymer ?
#
loop_
_entity_poly.entity_id
_entity_poly.type
_entity_poly.pdbx_seq_one_letter_code
_entity_poly.pdbx_strand_id
1 'polypeptide(L)'
;MSTAGTCPRCGAPRVQAADCPRCGVIYAKAEAHALAAAVATPPAETAEAWSGETSDETLEFRLRIFAIPLAVLVAALLVWSGLGHFFVRTFASMWVHETGHAVAAWLCGYLAFPGPWFTPVANSRSPLLVLVVAAGLGYGAFRSWRAERKTWAALFAGILCLQLGCTLLLGPRAARQLIIFAGDGGCLVLGTLLMATVYASPESAIRRGWLRWGFLAIGAASFADVFALWWGARSDYDLIPFGQNEGSGLSDPSVLTELFGWTTGALVRRYVVLGVVCLVGLAAVYVWGLWRARNDGAGATAQE
;
A
#
# COMPACT_ATOMS: atom_id res chain seq x y z
N MET A 1 27.42 13.40 19.24
CA MET A 1 28.66 13.69 18.48
C MET A 1 28.54 13.12 17.08
N SER A 2 28.44 13.99 16.06
CA SER A 2 28.48 13.57 14.65
C SER A 2 29.92 13.18 14.31
N THR A 3 30.19 11.88 14.11
CA THR A 3 31.52 11.44 13.68
C THR A 3 31.71 11.86 12.23
N ALA A 4 32.49 12.92 11.99
CA ALA A 4 32.70 13.57 10.70
C ALA A 4 33.16 12.65 9.54
N GLY A 5 33.50 11.39 9.83
CA GLY A 5 33.94 10.38 8.86
C GLY A 5 32.89 9.34 8.45
N THR A 6 31.66 9.38 8.94
CA THR A 6 30.64 8.37 8.59
C THR A 6 29.32 8.99 8.12
N CYS A 7 28.59 8.21 7.34
CA CYS A 7 27.28 8.58 6.87
C CYS A 7 26.30 8.65 8.04
N PRO A 8 25.65 9.80 8.28
CA PRO A 8 24.77 10.00 9.43
C PRO A 8 23.53 9.09 9.40
N ARG A 9 23.21 8.47 8.26
CA ARG A 9 22.06 7.58 8.10
C ARG A 9 22.38 6.10 8.21
N CYS A 10 23.59 5.67 7.84
CA CYS A 10 23.92 4.24 7.74
C CYS A 10 25.28 3.85 8.32
N GLY A 11 26.03 4.80 8.90
CA GLY A 11 27.33 4.55 9.53
C GLY A 11 28.47 4.18 8.57
N ALA A 12 28.21 4.05 7.27
CA ALA A 12 29.26 3.76 6.29
C ALA A 12 30.33 4.87 6.25
N PRO A 13 31.60 4.56 5.95
CA PRO A 13 32.63 5.58 5.76
C PRO A 13 32.18 6.62 4.73
N ARG A 14 32.34 7.90 5.08
CA ARG A 14 32.02 9.01 4.20
C ARG A 14 33.01 9.03 3.05
N VAL A 15 32.50 9.12 1.83
CA VAL A 15 33.29 9.30 0.61
C VAL A 15 33.14 10.73 0.11
N GLN A 16 34.08 11.20 -0.72
CA GLN A 16 34.01 12.51 -1.38
C GLN A 16 32.96 12.51 -2.51
N ALA A 17 31.69 12.34 -2.15
CA ALA A 17 30.54 12.47 -3.04
C ALA A 17 29.45 13.30 -2.35
N ALA A 18 28.53 13.88 -3.14
CA ALA A 18 27.40 14.63 -2.59
C ALA A 18 26.43 13.74 -1.78
N ASP A 19 26.37 12.45 -2.12
CA ASP A 19 25.52 11.45 -1.51
C ASP A 19 26.32 10.21 -1.06
N CYS A 20 25.76 9.48 -0.10
CA CYS A 20 26.37 8.24 0.39
C CYS A 20 26.15 7.10 -0.63
N PRO A 21 27.20 6.44 -1.16
CA PRO A 21 27.04 5.37 -2.16
C PRO A 21 26.34 4.13 -1.59
N ARG A 22 26.33 3.96 -0.26
CA ARG A 22 25.65 2.84 0.41
C ARG A 22 24.16 3.10 0.60
N CYS A 23 23.79 4.33 0.99
CA CYS A 23 22.42 4.64 1.40
C CYS A 23 21.78 5.83 0.68
N GLY A 24 22.40 6.39 -0.35
CA GLY A 24 21.89 7.49 -1.17
C GLY A 24 21.44 8.73 -0.38
N VAL A 25 21.87 8.89 0.87
CA VAL A 25 21.54 10.09 1.64
C VAL A 25 22.44 11.21 1.14
N ILE A 26 21.83 12.34 0.80
CA ILE A 26 22.56 13.57 0.47
C ILE A 26 23.11 14.12 1.79
N TYR A 27 24.43 14.21 1.91
CA TYR A 27 25.07 14.58 3.18
C TYR A 27 24.61 15.95 3.68
N ALA A 28 24.55 16.94 2.78
CA ALA A 28 24.11 18.29 3.11
C ALA A 28 22.69 18.34 3.70
N LYS A 29 21.76 17.53 3.16
CA LYS A 29 20.38 17.47 3.68
C LYS A 29 20.32 16.80 5.04
N ALA A 30 21.11 15.75 5.26
CA ALA A 30 21.17 15.07 6.55
C ALA A 30 21.80 15.95 7.64
N GLU A 31 22.85 16.71 7.29
CA GLU A 31 23.49 17.67 8.19
C GLU A 31 22.55 18.83 8.55
N ALA A 32 21.82 19.38 7.57
CA ALA A 32 20.82 20.41 7.82
C ALA A 32 19.72 19.94 8.79
N HIS A 33 19.24 18.69 8.64
CA HIS A 33 18.29 18.11 9.59
C HIS A 33 18.90 17.91 10.99
N ALA A 34 20.17 17.48 11.08
CA ALA A 34 20.85 17.32 12.37
C ALA A 34 21.07 18.67 13.08
N LEU A 35 21.41 19.72 12.33
CA LEU A 35 21.52 21.09 12.83
C LEU A 35 20.18 21.62 13.32
N ALA A 36 19.11 21.43 12.54
CA ALA A 36 17.76 21.82 12.95
C ALA A 36 17.29 21.09 14.23
N ALA A 37 17.62 19.79 14.35
CA ALA A 37 17.32 19.01 15.55
C ALA A 37 18.12 19.49 16.77
N ALA A 38 19.39 19.89 16.60
CA ALA A 38 20.22 20.40 17.70
C ALA A 38 19.71 21.75 18.23
N VAL A 39 19.22 22.63 17.36
CA VAL A 39 18.67 23.94 17.73
C VAL A 39 17.30 23.83 18.42
N ALA A 40 16.57 22.73 18.21
CA ALA A 40 15.27 22.48 18.84
C ALA A 40 15.36 21.94 20.29
N THR A 41 16.56 21.81 20.86
CA THR A 41 16.74 21.33 22.24
C THR A 41 16.59 22.50 23.22
N PRO A 42 15.50 22.61 24.01
CA PRO A 42 15.38 23.68 25.00
C PRO A 42 16.42 23.51 26.14
N PRO A 43 16.84 24.61 26.78
CA PRO A 43 17.81 24.56 27.88
C PRO A 43 17.24 23.75 29.05
N ALA A 44 18.09 22.89 29.61
CA ALA A 44 17.78 22.00 30.72
C ALA A 44 17.71 22.78 32.04
N GLU A 45 16.58 23.43 32.32
CA GLU A 45 16.26 23.89 33.67
C GLU A 45 14.81 23.52 34.01
N THR A 46 14.66 22.71 35.06
CA THR A 46 13.42 22.27 35.72
C THR A 46 12.51 21.29 34.95
N ALA A 47 13.04 20.13 34.57
CA ALA A 47 12.22 18.96 34.29
C ALA A 47 11.86 18.26 35.62
N GLU A 48 10.74 18.63 36.23
CA GLU A 48 9.89 17.59 36.82
C GLU A 48 9.75 16.51 35.74
N ALA A 49 10.07 15.26 36.06
CA ALA A 49 10.03 14.17 35.10
C ALA A 49 8.61 14.04 34.50
N TRP A 50 8.39 14.69 33.37
CA TRP A 50 7.17 14.55 32.58
C TRP A 50 7.11 13.09 32.16
N SER A 51 6.19 12.33 32.76
CA SER A 51 5.79 10.96 32.37
C SER A 51 5.21 10.84 30.94
N GLY A 52 5.49 11.81 30.06
CA GLY A 52 4.93 11.93 28.71
C GLY A 52 5.36 10.81 27.77
N GLU A 53 6.64 10.38 27.82
CA GLU A 53 7.18 9.35 26.91
C GLU A 53 6.49 7.99 27.08
N THR A 54 6.25 7.55 28.32
CA THR A 54 5.53 6.29 28.58
C THR A 54 4.04 6.37 28.24
N SER A 55 3.45 7.56 28.31
CA SER A 55 2.05 7.79 27.95
C SER A 55 1.82 7.78 26.43
N ASP A 56 2.76 8.31 25.65
CA ASP A 56 2.72 8.33 24.18
C ASP A 56 2.92 6.93 23.57
N GLU A 57 3.84 6.13 24.10
CA GLU A 57 4.04 4.74 23.65
C GLU A 57 2.82 3.86 23.94
N THR A 58 2.22 4.03 25.11
CA THR A 58 0.99 3.34 25.51
C THR A 58 -0.17 3.73 24.60
N LEU A 59 -0.31 5.03 24.28
CA LEU A 59 -1.32 5.53 23.37
C LEU A 59 -1.13 4.95 21.96
N GLU A 60 0.08 5.00 21.41
CA GLU A 60 0.40 4.45 20.09
C GLU A 60 0.12 2.94 20.02
N PHE A 61 0.43 2.18 21.09
CA PHE A 61 0.09 0.77 21.17
C PHE A 61 -1.42 0.52 21.15
N ARG A 62 -2.20 1.27 21.94
CA ARG A 62 -3.67 1.20 21.92
C ARG A 62 -4.22 1.56 20.54
N LEU A 63 -3.71 2.62 19.92
CA LEU A 63 -4.09 3.01 18.57
C LEU A 63 -3.83 1.87 17.58
N ARG A 64 -2.70 1.17 17.67
CA ARG A 64 -2.40 0.00 16.81
C ARG A 64 -3.34 -1.19 17.04
N ILE A 65 -3.86 -1.37 18.24
CA ILE A 65 -4.86 -2.42 18.51
C ILE A 65 -6.18 -2.08 17.83
N PHE A 66 -6.65 -0.84 17.96
CA PHE A 66 -8.01 -0.47 17.56
C PHE A 66 -8.13 0.10 16.14
N ALA A 67 -7.06 0.65 15.56
CA ALA A 67 -7.09 1.38 14.29
C ALA A 67 -7.71 0.57 13.15
N ILE A 68 -7.17 -0.62 12.85
CA ILE A 68 -7.67 -1.43 11.74
C ILE A 68 -9.07 -1.98 12.01
N PRO A 69 -9.36 -2.65 13.15
CA PRO A 69 -10.70 -3.15 13.41
C PRO A 69 -11.78 -2.07 13.37
N LEU A 70 -11.50 -0.90 13.97
CA LEU A 70 -12.44 0.21 13.99
C LEU A 70 -12.61 0.82 12.59
N ALA A 71 -11.53 1.01 11.83
CA ALA A 71 -11.63 1.55 10.47
C ALA A 71 -12.45 0.62 9.55
N VAL A 72 -12.22 -0.69 9.60
CA VAL A 72 -12.99 -1.68 8.83
C VAL A 72 -14.46 -1.68 9.26
N LEU A 73 -14.75 -1.65 10.57
CA LEU A 73 -16.11 -1.61 11.07
C LEU A 73 -16.85 -0.33 10.62
N VAL A 74 -16.22 0.83 10.76
CA VAL A 74 -16.79 2.12 10.33
C VAL A 74 -17.01 2.12 8.82
N ALA A 75 -16.05 1.65 8.03
CA ALA A 75 -16.18 1.53 6.58
C ALA A 75 -17.34 0.61 6.19
N ALA A 76 -17.48 -0.55 6.83
CA ALA A 76 -18.58 -1.47 6.58
C ALA A 76 -19.95 -0.83 6.90
N LEU A 77 -20.07 -0.11 8.02
CA LEU A 77 -21.30 0.61 8.38
C LEU A 77 -21.64 1.71 7.36
N LEU A 78 -20.64 2.45 6.87
CA LEU A 78 -20.84 3.46 5.83
C LEU A 78 -21.34 2.84 4.52
N VAL A 79 -20.74 1.73 4.09
CA VAL A 79 -21.13 0.99 2.89
C VAL A 79 -22.54 0.41 3.00
N TRP A 80 -23.00 0.05 4.21
CA TRP A 80 -24.38 -0.38 4.42
C TRP A 80 -25.40 0.76 4.45
N SER A 81 -24.95 2.01 4.55
CA SER A 81 -25.82 3.18 4.47
C SER A 81 -25.89 3.69 3.03
N GLY A 82 -27.08 4.07 2.54
CA GLY A 82 -27.22 4.54 1.15
C GLY A 82 -26.35 5.77 0.83
N LEU A 83 -26.42 6.80 1.67
CA LEU A 83 -25.63 8.03 1.47
C LEU A 83 -24.13 7.81 1.74
N GLY A 84 -23.77 7.02 2.76
CA GLY A 84 -22.37 6.72 3.06
C GLY A 84 -21.70 5.89 1.96
N HIS A 85 -22.41 4.91 1.40
CA HIS A 85 -21.94 4.11 0.27
C HIS A 85 -21.61 4.99 -0.93
N PHE A 86 -22.47 5.95 -1.27
CA PHE A 86 -22.21 6.91 -2.34
C PHE A 86 -20.89 7.69 -2.13
N PHE A 87 -20.65 8.21 -0.93
CA PHE A 87 -19.42 8.94 -0.62
C PHE A 87 -18.19 8.03 -0.65
N VAL A 88 -18.28 6.84 -0.06
CA VAL A 88 -17.20 5.84 -0.07
C VAL A 88 -16.83 5.46 -1.50
N ARG A 89 -17.83 5.11 -2.33
CA ARG A 89 -17.63 4.74 -3.72
C ARG A 89 -16.94 5.86 -4.49
N THR A 90 -17.48 7.08 -4.40
CA THR A 90 -17.06 8.22 -5.22
C THR A 90 -15.68 8.74 -4.86
N PHE A 91 -15.38 8.90 -3.56
CA PHE A 91 -14.18 9.62 -3.12
C PHE A 91 -13.06 8.71 -2.63
N ALA A 92 -13.34 7.44 -2.32
CA ALA A 92 -12.33 6.49 -1.87
C ALA A 92 -12.16 5.32 -2.83
N SER A 93 -13.20 4.51 -3.06
CA SER A 93 -13.03 3.24 -3.74
C SER A 93 -12.74 3.39 -5.23
N MET A 94 -13.42 4.28 -5.95
CA MET A 94 -13.21 4.46 -7.39
C MET A 94 -11.76 4.85 -7.73
N TRP A 95 -11.13 5.74 -6.95
CA TRP A 95 -9.72 6.08 -7.16
C TRP A 95 -8.79 4.87 -7.00
N VAL A 96 -9.07 4.02 -6.00
CA VAL A 96 -8.29 2.79 -5.77
C VAL A 96 -8.59 1.75 -6.86
N HIS A 97 -9.83 1.67 -7.35
CA HIS A 97 -10.26 0.81 -8.44
C HIS A 97 -9.51 1.15 -9.73
N GLU A 98 -9.51 2.42 -10.13
CA GLU A 98 -8.76 2.89 -11.31
C GLU A 98 -7.25 2.69 -11.16
N THR A 99 -6.72 2.90 -9.95
CA THR A 99 -5.33 2.59 -9.63
C THR A 99 -5.04 1.10 -9.79
N GLY A 100 -5.99 0.23 -9.44
CA GLY A 100 -5.93 -1.21 -9.63
C GLY A 100 -5.74 -1.60 -11.10
N HIS A 101 -6.56 -1.05 -12.00
CA HIS A 101 -6.39 -1.21 -13.45
C HIS A 101 -4.99 -0.76 -13.91
N ALA A 102 -4.58 0.45 -13.49
CA ALA A 102 -3.31 1.03 -13.92
C ALA A 102 -2.11 0.20 -13.45
N VAL A 103 -2.11 -0.26 -12.19
CA VAL A 103 -1.04 -1.11 -11.63
C VAL A 103 -0.94 -2.43 -12.40
N ALA A 104 -2.07 -3.10 -12.66
CA ALA A 104 -2.07 -4.33 -13.45
C ALA A 104 -1.59 -4.09 -14.89
N ALA A 105 -2.00 -2.97 -15.50
CA ALA A 105 -1.56 -2.59 -16.84
C ALA A 105 -0.05 -2.37 -16.89
N TRP A 106 0.53 -1.62 -15.94
CA TRP A 106 1.98 -1.40 -15.87
C TRP A 106 2.75 -2.70 -15.66
N LEU A 107 2.26 -3.60 -14.79
CA LEU A 107 2.87 -4.93 -14.60
C LEU A 107 2.82 -5.80 -15.86
N CYS A 108 1.79 -5.63 -16.70
CA CYS A 108 1.64 -6.31 -17.99
C CYS A 108 2.31 -5.58 -19.16
N GLY A 109 2.95 -4.42 -18.91
CA GLY A 109 3.64 -3.62 -19.92
C GLY A 109 2.76 -2.69 -20.76
N TYR A 110 1.53 -2.42 -20.35
CA TYR A 110 0.61 -1.48 -21.00
C TYR A 110 0.70 -0.11 -20.34
N LEU A 111 0.77 0.95 -21.16
CA LEU A 111 0.63 2.31 -20.65
C LEU A 111 -0.80 2.51 -20.15
N ALA A 112 -0.92 3.05 -18.94
CA ALA A 112 -2.19 3.35 -18.32
C ALA A 112 -2.04 4.58 -17.40
N PHE A 113 -3.13 5.31 -17.22
CA PHE A 113 -3.20 6.45 -16.32
C PHE A 113 -4.43 6.33 -15.42
N PRO A 114 -4.30 6.28 -14.08
CA PRO A 114 -5.44 6.18 -13.18
C PRO A 114 -6.14 7.54 -13.09
N GLY A 115 -7.15 7.74 -13.93
CA GLY A 115 -7.93 8.96 -13.96
C GLY A 115 -9.07 8.95 -12.92
N PRO A 116 -9.81 10.06 -12.81
CA PRO A 116 -11.04 10.09 -12.04
C PRO A 116 -12.10 9.19 -12.70
N TRP A 117 -12.50 8.09 -12.05
CA TRP A 117 -13.55 7.13 -12.51
C TRP A 117 -13.29 6.43 -13.85
N PHE A 118 -12.10 6.57 -14.43
CA PHE A 118 -11.74 5.90 -15.67
C PHE A 118 -10.22 5.80 -15.84
N THR A 119 -9.77 4.62 -16.30
CA THR A 119 -8.36 4.35 -16.60
C THR A 119 -8.17 4.11 -18.10
N PRO A 120 -7.70 5.11 -18.88
CA PRO A 120 -7.28 4.85 -20.25
C PRO A 120 -6.08 3.90 -20.27
N VAL A 121 -6.21 2.79 -21.00
CA VAL A 121 -5.15 1.78 -21.20
C VAL A 121 -4.81 1.69 -22.69
N ALA A 122 -3.52 1.63 -23.01
CA ALA A 122 -3.05 1.47 -24.38
C ALA A 122 -3.47 0.12 -24.99
N ASN A 123 -3.61 0.08 -26.31
CA ASN A 123 -4.04 -1.15 -27.01
C ASN A 123 -2.94 -2.21 -27.13
N SER A 124 -1.68 -1.80 -27.05
CA SER A 124 -0.48 -2.64 -27.18
C SER A 124 0.50 -2.40 -26.03
N ARG A 125 1.40 -3.36 -25.82
CA ARG A 125 2.49 -3.24 -24.84
C ARG A 125 3.50 -2.20 -25.30
N SER A 126 4.08 -1.48 -24.35
CA SER A 126 5.19 -0.56 -24.54
C SER A 126 6.48 -1.19 -24.01
N PRO A 127 7.42 -1.62 -24.88
CA PRO A 127 8.71 -2.14 -24.44
C PRO A 127 9.48 -1.14 -23.59
N LEU A 128 9.36 0.16 -23.90
CA LEU A 128 9.98 1.23 -23.12
C LEU A 128 9.45 1.26 -21.69
N LEU A 129 8.12 1.20 -21.49
CA LEU A 129 7.52 1.16 -20.15
C LEU A 129 8.02 -0.07 -19.36
N VAL A 130 8.01 -1.24 -20.00
CA VAL A 130 8.49 -2.49 -19.42
C VAL A 130 9.93 -2.33 -18.92
N LEU A 131 10.81 -1.79 -19.76
CA LEU A 131 12.21 -1.55 -19.39
C LEU A 131 12.36 -0.54 -18.26
N VAL A 132 11.61 0.56 -18.27
CA VAL A 132 11.65 1.58 -17.22
C VAL A 132 11.20 1.02 -15.88
N VAL A 133 10.07 0.29 -15.85
CA VAL A 133 9.55 -0.33 -14.62
C VAL A 133 10.52 -1.40 -14.13
N ALA A 134 11.01 -2.27 -15.02
CA ALA A 134 11.97 -3.33 -14.67
C ALA A 134 13.28 -2.75 -14.11
N ALA A 135 13.83 -1.71 -14.77
CA ALA A 135 15.04 -1.04 -14.33
C ALA A 135 14.85 -0.36 -12.97
N GLY A 136 13.71 0.32 -12.75
CA GLY A 136 13.39 0.94 -11.47
C GLY A 136 13.29 -0.07 -10.32
N LEU A 137 12.59 -1.18 -10.54
CA LEU A 137 12.48 -2.27 -9.56
C LEU A 137 13.83 -2.96 -9.31
N GLY A 138 14.59 -3.26 -10.37
CA GLY A 138 15.93 -3.84 -10.28
C GLY A 138 16.90 -2.93 -9.54
N TYR A 139 16.86 -1.63 -9.80
CA TYR A 139 17.64 -0.63 -9.07
C TYR A 139 17.21 -0.58 -7.59
N GLY A 140 15.91 -0.59 -7.30
CA GLY A 140 15.37 -0.64 -5.94
C GLY A 140 15.83 -1.88 -5.16
N ALA A 141 15.84 -3.05 -5.80
CA ALA A 141 16.33 -4.30 -5.24
C ALA A 141 17.84 -4.22 -4.96
N PHE A 142 18.63 -3.80 -5.95
CA PHE A 142 20.08 -3.65 -5.84
C PHE A 142 20.47 -2.68 -4.72
N ARG A 143 19.83 -1.50 -4.68
CA ARG A 143 20.08 -0.51 -3.63
C ARG A 143 19.71 -1.12 -2.28
N SER A 144 18.52 -1.68 -2.12
CA SER A 144 18.07 -2.23 -0.84
C SER A 144 19.01 -3.31 -0.33
N TRP A 145 19.54 -4.15 -1.23
CA TRP A 145 20.56 -5.14 -0.91
C TRP A 145 21.87 -4.50 -0.43
N ARG A 146 22.42 -3.51 -1.16
CA ARG A 146 23.62 -2.75 -0.74
C ARG A 146 23.45 -2.04 0.61
N ALA A 147 22.23 -1.65 0.95
CA ALA A 147 21.87 -1.04 2.21
C ALA A 147 21.58 -2.06 3.33
N GLU A 148 21.83 -3.36 3.13
CA GLU A 148 21.53 -4.47 4.06
C GLU A 148 20.05 -4.61 4.43
N ARG A 149 19.15 -4.03 3.63
CA ARG A 149 17.70 -4.09 3.82
C ARG A 149 17.12 -5.27 3.07
N LYS A 150 17.45 -6.49 3.52
CA LYS A 150 17.15 -7.76 2.83
C LYS A 150 15.66 -7.95 2.51
N THR A 151 14.76 -7.57 3.42
CA THR A 151 13.31 -7.63 3.20
C THR A 151 12.84 -6.74 2.04
N TRP A 152 13.34 -5.50 1.97
CA TRP A 152 13.04 -4.59 0.87
C TRP A 152 13.65 -5.06 -0.45
N ALA A 153 14.86 -5.61 -0.41
CA ALA A 153 15.49 -6.19 -1.59
C ALA A 153 14.67 -7.36 -2.15
N ALA A 154 14.22 -8.26 -1.27
CA ALA A 154 13.36 -9.38 -1.64
C ALA A 154 12.01 -8.91 -2.19
N LEU A 155 11.40 -7.87 -1.59
CA LEU A 155 10.14 -7.29 -2.08
C LEU A 155 10.30 -6.74 -3.50
N PHE A 156 11.30 -5.89 -3.76
CA PHE A 156 11.54 -5.34 -5.10
C PHE A 156 11.87 -6.43 -6.12
N ALA A 157 12.69 -7.42 -5.75
CA ALA A 157 12.98 -8.56 -6.61
C ALA A 157 11.72 -9.39 -6.92
N GLY A 158 10.88 -9.63 -5.92
CA GLY A 158 9.60 -10.33 -6.10
C GLY A 158 8.66 -9.59 -7.04
N ILE A 159 8.51 -8.27 -6.89
CA ILE A 159 7.69 -7.44 -7.78
C ILE A 159 8.28 -7.41 -9.20
N LEU A 160 9.62 -7.37 -9.34
CA LEU A 160 10.28 -7.48 -10.64
C LEU A 160 9.97 -8.82 -11.32
N CYS A 161 10.09 -9.94 -10.60
CA CYS A 161 9.72 -11.25 -11.11
C CYS A 161 8.25 -11.32 -11.52
N LEU A 162 7.35 -10.74 -10.71
CA LEU A 162 5.93 -10.64 -11.04
C LEU A 162 5.69 -9.82 -12.32
N GLN A 163 6.33 -8.66 -12.44
CA GLN A 163 6.23 -7.81 -13.63
C GLN A 163 6.73 -8.54 -14.88
N LEU A 164 7.90 -9.18 -14.82
CA LEU A 164 8.43 -9.96 -15.93
C LEU A 164 7.50 -11.15 -16.26
N GLY A 165 6.96 -11.84 -15.27
CA GLY A 165 5.98 -12.91 -15.48
C GLY A 165 4.71 -12.41 -16.17
N CYS A 166 4.11 -11.34 -15.67
CA CYS A 166 2.91 -10.71 -16.25
C CYS A 166 3.15 -10.16 -17.67
N THR A 167 4.36 -9.70 -17.96
CA THR A 167 4.72 -9.14 -19.26
C THR A 167 5.10 -10.21 -20.27
N LEU A 168 5.87 -11.23 -19.88
CA LEU A 168 6.45 -12.21 -20.81
C LEU A 168 5.61 -13.48 -20.96
N LEU A 169 4.91 -13.90 -19.90
CA LEU A 169 4.17 -15.17 -19.90
C LEU A 169 2.70 -15.03 -20.28
N LEU A 170 2.07 -13.89 -19.94
CA LEU A 170 0.67 -13.67 -20.29
C LEU A 170 0.53 -13.26 -21.75
N GLY A 171 -0.38 -13.90 -22.48
CA GLY A 171 -0.82 -13.42 -23.79
C GLY A 171 -1.67 -12.13 -23.68
N PRO A 172 -1.84 -11.37 -24.77
CA PRO A 172 -2.58 -10.09 -24.75
C PRO A 172 -4.01 -10.21 -24.20
N ARG A 173 -4.71 -11.31 -24.53
CA ARG A 173 -6.07 -11.58 -24.04
C ARG A 173 -6.10 -11.78 -22.51
N ALA A 174 -5.15 -12.53 -21.97
CA ALA A 174 -5.05 -12.79 -20.53
C ALA A 174 -4.59 -11.54 -19.76
N ALA A 175 -3.69 -10.75 -20.32
CA ALA A 175 -3.28 -9.47 -19.74
C ALA A 175 -4.47 -8.50 -19.64
N ARG A 176 -5.29 -8.37 -20.69
CA ARG A 176 -6.51 -7.54 -20.63
C ARG A 176 -7.50 -8.03 -19.58
N GLN A 177 -7.73 -9.35 -19.48
CA GLN A 177 -8.56 -9.90 -18.39
C GLN A 177 -8.05 -9.54 -17.01
N LEU A 178 -6.73 -9.66 -16.78
CA LEU A 178 -6.13 -9.30 -15.50
C LEU A 178 -6.29 -7.81 -15.21
N ILE A 179 -6.08 -6.94 -16.21
CA ILE A 179 -6.23 -5.49 -16.07
C ILE A 179 -7.65 -5.15 -15.63
N ILE A 180 -8.67 -5.68 -16.31
CA ILE A 180 -10.08 -5.43 -15.98
C ILE A 180 -10.43 -6.01 -14.61
N PHE A 181 -10.03 -7.26 -14.33
CA PHE A 181 -10.25 -7.86 -13.02
C PHE A 181 -9.63 -7.04 -11.88
N ALA A 182 -8.49 -6.40 -12.14
CA ALA A 182 -7.75 -5.64 -11.18
C ALA A 182 -8.40 -4.30 -10.77
N GLY A 183 -9.52 -3.87 -11.36
CA GLY A 183 -10.30 -2.76 -10.82
C GLY A 183 -10.74 -3.06 -9.39
N ASP A 184 -11.74 -3.92 -9.25
CA ASP A 184 -12.19 -4.39 -7.94
C ASP A 184 -11.13 -5.24 -7.21
N GLY A 185 -10.32 -6.00 -7.94
CA GLY A 185 -9.24 -6.78 -7.35
C GLY A 185 -8.18 -5.87 -6.69
N GLY A 186 -7.95 -4.70 -7.28
CA GLY A 186 -7.08 -3.66 -6.77
C GLY A 186 -7.61 -3.04 -5.49
N CYS A 187 -8.91 -2.77 -5.38
CA CYS A 187 -9.53 -2.33 -4.12
C CYS A 187 -9.25 -3.31 -2.97
N LEU A 188 -9.33 -4.62 -3.23
CA LEU A 188 -9.05 -5.63 -2.21
C LEU A 188 -7.56 -5.65 -1.83
N VAL A 189 -6.67 -5.73 -2.82
CA VAL A 189 -5.22 -5.87 -2.59
C VAL A 189 -4.59 -4.56 -2.12
N LEU A 190 -4.77 -3.47 -2.85
CA LEU A 190 -4.23 -2.15 -2.50
C LEU A 190 -4.87 -1.62 -1.21
N GLY A 191 -6.19 -1.80 -1.03
CA GLY A 191 -6.87 -1.42 0.22
C GLY A 191 -6.25 -2.11 1.44
N THR A 192 -5.92 -3.41 1.31
CA THR A 192 -5.20 -4.17 2.34
C THR A 192 -3.81 -3.61 2.60
N LEU A 193 -3.03 -3.32 1.55
CA LEU A 193 -1.69 -2.74 1.68
C LEU A 193 -1.72 -1.35 2.32
N LEU A 194 -2.72 -0.53 2.00
CA LEU A 194 -2.93 0.79 2.59
C LEU A 194 -3.25 0.68 4.09
N MET A 195 -4.12 -0.23 4.51
CA MET A 195 -4.39 -0.48 5.93
C MET A 195 -3.15 -0.99 6.68
N ALA A 196 -2.35 -1.87 6.05
CA ALA A 196 -1.12 -2.39 6.63
C ALA A 196 -0.07 -1.30 6.94
N THR A 197 -0.17 -0.11 6.34
CA THR A 197 0.76 1.00 6.59
C THR A 197 0.72 1.53 8.03
N VAL A 198 -0.33 1.23 8.80
CA VAL A 198 -0.40 1.52 10.25
C VAL A 198 0.79 0.91 11.02
N TYR A 199 1.31 -0.23 10.53
CA TYR A 199 2.45 -0.93 11.11
C TYR A 199 3.80 -0.58 10.46
N ALA A 200 3.86 0.48 9.65
CA ALA A 200 5.11 0.96 9.10
C ALA A 200 6.13 1.29 10.21
N SER A 201 7.43 1.21 9.89
CA SER A 201 8.48 1.46 10.88
C SER A 201 8.43 2.91 11.41
N PRO A 202 8.82 3.16 12.68
CA PRO A 202 8.87 4.52 13.24
C PRO A 202 9.72 5.48 12.39
N GLU A 203 10.79 4.98 11.79
CA GLU A 203 11.68 5.75 10.92
C GLU A 203 11.09 6.08 9.53
N SER A 204 9.94 5.52 9.17
CA SER A 204 9.32 5.76 7.86
C SER A 204 8.60 7.12 7.84
N ALA A 205 8.67 7.81 6.69
CA ALA A 205 7.92 9.04 6.49
C ALA A 205 6.39 8.82 6.58
N ILE A 206 5.94 7.60 6.28
CA ILE A 206 4.53 7.19 6.38
C ILE A 206 4.07 7.24 7.84
N ARG A 207 4.92 6.81 8.79
CA ARG A 207 4.56 6.77 10.22
C ARG A 207 4.69 8.12 10.92
N ARG A 208 5.64 8.97 10.52
CA ARG A 208 5.93 10.26 11.18
C ARG A 208 4.85 11.33 11.01
N GLY A 209 3.82 11.10 10.19
CA GLY A 209 2.76 12.08 9.95
C GLY A 209 1.38 11.46 9.81
N TRP A 210 0.44 12.24 9.28
CA TRP A 210 -0.98 11.87 9.14
C TRP A 210 -1.28 10.92 7.97
N LEU A 211 -0.29 10.64 7.11
CA LEU A 211 -0.49 9.82 5.91
C LEU A 211 -1.03 8.42 6.20
N ARG A 212 -0.52 7.75 7.25
CA ARG A 212 -1.00 6.42 7.64
C ARG A 212 -2.50 6.39 7.98
N TRP A 213 -3.04 7.49 8.50
CA TRP A 213 -4.46 7.60 8.84
C TRP A 213 -5.32 7.81 7.61
N GLY A 214 -4.86 8.63 6.67
CA GLY A 214 -5.50 8.75 5.35
C GLY A 214 -5.51 7.42 4.59
N PHE A 215 -4.37 6.72 4.56
CA PHE A 215 -4.27 5.39 3.95
C PHE A 215 -5.15 4.36 4.65
N LEU A 216 -5.21 4.36 5.97
CA LEU A 216 -6.11 3.49 6.72
C LEU A 216 -7.57 3.72 6.32
N ALA A 217 -8.01 4.98 6.29
CA ALA A 217 -9.39 5.33 5.93
C ALA A 217 -9.72 4.94 4.48
N ILE A 218 -8.89 5.34 3.52
CA ILE A 218 -9.09 5.04 2.10
C ILE A 218 -9.02 3.52 1.85
N GLY A 219 -8.07 2.84 2.50
CA GLY A 219 -7.88 1.40 2.37
C GLY A 219 -9.05 0.60 2.95
N ALA A 220 -9.53 0.96 4.13
CA ALA A 220 -10.70 0.33 4.74
C ALA A 220 -11.98 0.58 3.93
N ALA A 221 -12.19 1.82 3.47
CA ALA A 221 -13.35 2.21 2.68
C ALA A 221 -13.39 1.46 1.33
N SER A 222 -12.28 1.46 0.58
CA SER A 222 -12.18 0.76 -0.71
C SER A 222 -12.32 -0.76 -0.57
N PHE A 223 -11.70 -1.35 0.45
CA PHE A 223 -11.84 -2.77 0.73
C PHE A 223 -13.27 -3.15 1.09
N ALA A 224 -13.89 -2.43 2.04
CA ALA A 224 -15.22 -2.74 2.53
C ALA A 224 -16.29 -2.59 1.43
N ASP A 225 -16.18 -1.55 0.59
CA ASP A 225 -17.07 -1.31 -0.55
C ASP A 225 -17.14 -2.54 -1.47
N VAL A 226 -15.98 -2.91 -2.02
CA VAL A 226 -15.88 -4.01 -2.99
C VAL A 226 -16.12 -5.36 -2.32
N PHE A 227 -15.62 -5.59 -1.12
CA PHE A 227 -15.83 -6.87 -0.44
C PHE A 227 -17.30 -7.09 -0.08
N ALA A 228 -18.02 -6.07 0.39
CA ALA A 228 -19.44 -6.18 0.70
C ALA A 228 -20.27 -6.54 -0.55
N LEU A 229 -19.99 -5.87 -1.68
CA LEU A 229 -20.61 -6.17 -2.98
C LEU A 229 -20.44 -7.65 -3.35
N TRP A 230 -19.19 -8.12 -3.43
CA TRP A 230 -18.92 -9.49 -3.88
C TRP A 230 -19.32 -10.56 -2.86
N TRP A 231 -19.31 -10.23 -1.56
CA TRP A 231 -19.79 -11.12 -0.52
C TRP A 231 -21.31 -11.31 -0.57
N GLY A 232 -22.06 -10.23 -0.78
CA GLY A 232 -23.52 -10.25 -0.99
C GLY A 232 -23.90 -10.96 -2.29
N ALA A 233 -23.10 -10.78 -3.34
CA ALA A 233 -23.28 -11.45 -4.62
C ALA A 233 -23.19 -12.99 -4.57
N ARG A 234 -22.82 -13.59 -3.43
CA ARG A 234 -22.90 -15.05 -3.25
C ARG A 234 -24.34 -15.56 -3.14
N SER A 235 -25.26 -14.73 -2.64
CA SER A 235 -26.67 -15.07 -2.46
C SER A 235 -27.59 -14.30 -3.40
N ASP A 236 -27.14 -13.17 -3.95
CA ASP A 236 -27.94 -12.31 -4.82
C ASP A 236 -27.08 -11.74 -5.96
N TYR A 237 -27.18 -12.34 -7.16
CA TYR A 237 -26.38 -11.89 -8.31
C TYR A 237 -26.83 -10.54 -8.89
N ASP A 238 -28.01 -10.05 -8.54
CA ASP A 238 -28.54 -8.77 -9.04
C ASP A 238 -27.78 -7.57 -8.45
N LEU A 239 -27.02 -7.80 -7.37
CA LEU A 239 -26.11 -6.81 -6.80
C LEU A 239 -24.93 -6.48 -7.72
N ILE A 240 -24.55 -7.39 -8.63
CA ILE A 240 -23.40 -7.19 -9.52
C ILE A 240 -23.73 -6.10 -10.54
N PRO A 241 -22.92 -5.02 -10.66
CA PRO A 241 -23.21 -3.90 -11.54
C PRO A 241 -22.92 -4.23 -13.00
N PHE A 242 -23.76 -5.07 -13.61
CA PHE A 242 -23.74 -5.34 -15.04
C PHE A 242 -24.29 -4.16 -15.85
N GLY A 243 -23.95 -4.12 -17.15
CA GLY A 243 -24.41 -3.10 -18.09
C GLY A 243 -23.32 -2.13 -18.53
N GLN A 244 -23.75 -0.93 -18.94
CA GLN A 244 -22.86 0.12 -19.40
C GLN A 244 -22.67 1.22 -18.36
N ASN A 245 -21.42 1.65 -18.22
CA ASN A 245 -21.02 2.85 -17.53
C ASN A 245 -21.03 4.02 -18.51
N GLU A 246 -21.64 5.13 -18.09
CA GLU A 246 -21.66 6.36 -18.89
C GLU A 246 -20.23 6.84 -19.20
N GLY A 247 -19.91 6.98 -20.49
CA GLY A 247 -18.62 7.50 -20.95
C GLY A 247 -17.44 6.51 -20.96
N SER A 248 -17.58 5.29 -20.41
CA SER A 248 -16.50 4.28 -20.39
C SER A 248 -16.85 2.93 -21.01
N GLY A 249 -18.11 2.71 -21.41
CA GLY A 249 -18.55 1.51 -22.11
C GLY A 249 -19.09 0.45 -21.16
N LEU A 250 -18.81 -0.83 -21.41
CA LEU A 250 -19.25 -1.92 -20.53
C LEU A 250 -18.56 -1.86 -19.17
N SER A 251 -19.29 -2.17 -18.09
CA SER A 251 -18.70 -2.33 -16.76
C SER A 251 -17.75 -3.53 -16.70
N ASP A 252 -16.79 -3.53 -15.77
CA ASP A 252 -15.82 -4.62 -15.63
C ASP A 252 -16.46 -6.02 -15.55
N PRO A 253 -17.51 -6.26 -14.73
CA PRO A 253 -18.21 -7.54 -14.71
C PRO A 253 -18.77 -7.93 -16.08
N SER A 254 -19.34 -6.97 -16.81
CA SER A 254 -19.90 -7.18 -18.14
C SER A 254 -18.81 -7.52 -19.15
N VAL A 255 -17.68 -6.81 -19.12
CA VAL A 255 -16.54 -7.12 -20.00
C VAL A 255 -15.99 -8.54 -19.72
N LEU A 256 -15.82 -8.90 -18.45
CA LEU A 256 -15.30 -10.22 -18.07
C LEU A 256 -16.24 -11.37 -18.46
N THR A 257 -17.55 -11.16 -18.33
CA THR A 257 -18.56 -12.17 -18.66
C THR A 257 -18.83 -12.24 -20.17
N GLU A 258 -19.14 -11.12 -20.81
CA GLU A 258 -19.56 -11.05 -22.21
C GLU A 258 -18.40 -11.23 -23.19
N LEU A 259 -17.25 -10.60 -22.93
CA LEU A 259 -16.12 -10.64 -23.88
C LEU A 259 -15.11 -11.75 -23.57
N PHE A 260 -14.94 -12.08 -22.28
CA PHE A 260 -13.98 -13.08 -21.84
C PHE A 260 -14.60 -14.41 -21.41
N GLY A 261 -15.93 -14.52 -21.38
CA GLY A 261 -16.64 -15.77 -21.15
C GLY A 261 -16.57 -16.28 -19.71
N TRP A 262 -16.29 -15.39 -18.74
CA TRP A 262 -16.35 -15.78 -17.34
C TRP A 262 -17.80 -16.05 -16.94
N THR A 263 -18.02 -17.09 -16.12
CA THR A 263 -19.33 -17.28 -15.51
C THR A 263 -19.47 -16.34 -14.31
N THR A 264 -20.70 -15.89 -14.02
CA THR A 264 -21.00 -15.06 -12.84
C THR A 264 -20.51 -15.73 -11.56
N GLY A 265 -20.73 -17.04 -11.41
CA GLY A 265 -20.24 -17.80 -10.27
C GLY A 265 -18.72 -17.86 -10.16
N ALA A 266 -17.98 -17.85 -11.28
CA ALA A 266 -16.52 -17.77 -11.26
C ALA A 266 -16.04 -16.37 -10.84
N LEU A 267 -16.72 -15.32 -11.30
CA LEU A 267 -16.44 -13.94 -10.94
C LEU A 267 -16.56 -13.72 -9.42
N VAL A 268 -17.73 -14.05 -8.86
CA VAL A 268 -18.00 -13.95 -7.42
C VAL A 268 -16.98 -14.76 -6.60
N ARG A 269 -16.73 -16.01 -6.98
CA ARG A 269 -15.77 -16.87 -6.27
C ARG A 269 -14.37 -16.27 -6.25
N ARG A 270 -13.88 -15.74 -7.37
CA ARG A 270 -12.52 -15.17 -7.47
C ARG A 270 -12.37 -13.94 -6.58
N TYR A 271 -13.32 -13.01 -6.61
CA TYR A 271 -13.26 -11.82 -5.75
C TYR A 271 -13.42 -12.15 -4.27
N VAL A 272 -14.33 -13.06 -3.92
CA VAL A 272 -14.51 -13.50 -2.52
C VAL A 272 -13.24 -14.19 -2.01
N VAL A 273 -12.67 -15.12 -2.78
CA VAL A 273 -11.42 -15.79 -2.38
C VAL A 273 -10.29 -14.78 -2.22
N LEU A 274 -10.14 -13.85 -3.16
CA LEU A 274 -9.13 -12.79 -3.06
C LEU A 274 -9.35 -11.93 -1.80
N GLY A 275 -10.58 -11.51 -1.53
CA GLY A 275 -10.92 -10.74 -0.34
C GLY A 275 -10.61 -11.49 0.96
N VAL A 276 -10.92 -12.78 1.04
CA VAL A 276 -10.59 -13.62 2.20
C VAL A 276 -9.07 -13.76 2.37
N VAL A 277 -8.32 -13.99 1.29
CA VAL A 277 -6.85 -14.05 1.33
C VAL A 277 -6.28 -12.72 1.82
N CYS A 278 -6.81 -11.60 1.36
CA CYS A 278 -6.45 -10.27 1.82
C CYS A 278 -6.73 -10.06 3.32
N LEU A 279 -7.89 -10.48 3.83
CA LEU A 279 -8.21 -10.42 5.26
C LEU A 279 -7.28 -11.28 6.11
N VAL A 280 -6.96 -12.50 5.65
CA VAL A 280 -6.00 -13.38 6.34
C VAL A 280 -4.61 -12.73 6.35
N GLY A 281 -4.18 -12.16 5.23
CA GLY A 281 -2.92 -11.42 5.15
C GLY A 281 -2.89 -10.21 6.08
N LEU A 282 -3.97 -9.44 6.13
CA LEU A 282 -4.11 -8.29 7.02
C LEU A 282 -4.08 -8.70 8.50
N ALA A 283 -4.77 -9.80 8.85
CA ALA A 283 -4.76 -10.36 10.19
C ALA A 283 -3.36 -10.83 10.59
N ALA A 284 -2.60 -11.45 9.68
CA ALA A 284 -1.22 -11.84 9.93
C ALA A 284 -0.32 -10.62 10.18
N VAL A 285 -0.45 -9.55 9.38
CA VAL A 285 0.27 -8.28 9.58
C VAL A 285 -0.12 -7.62 10.90
N TYR A 286 -1.41 -7.63 11.24
CA TYR A 286 -1.95 -7.11 12.50
C TYR A 286 -1.32 -7.82 13.71
N VAL A 287 -1.38 -9.16 13.74
CA VAL A 287 -0.80 -9.98 14.81
C VAL A 287 0.71 -9.77 14.91
N TRP A 288 1.42 -9.80 13.79
CA TRP A 288 2.86 -9.58 13.77
C TRP A 288 3.25 -8.18 14.23
N GLY A 289 2.51 -7.16 13.81
CA GLY A 289 2.74 -5.77 14.19
C GLY A 289 2.52 -5.53 15.69
N LEU A 290 1.50 -6.13 16.28
CA LEU A 290 1.26 -6.09 17.72
C LEU A 290 2.31 -6.87 18.52
N TRP A 291 2.68 -8.06 18.06
CA TRP A 291 3.73 -8.87 18.68
C TRP A 291 5.06 -8.11 18.73
N ARG A 292 5.43 -7.48 17.60
CA ARG A 292 6.64 -6.64 17.52
C ARG A 292 6.58 -5.44 18.47
N ALA A 293 5.46 -4.69 18.46
CA ALA A 293 5.30 -3.52 19.33
C ALA A 293 5.39 -3.88 20.82
N ARG A 294 4.86 -5.04 21.21
CA ARG A 294 4.94 -5.55 22.58
C ARG A 294 6.37 -5.89 22.98
N ASN A 295 7.14 -6.54 22.11
CA ASN A 295 8.52 -6.93 22.40
C ASN A 295 9.46 -5.72 22.46
N ASP A 296 9.23 -4.73 21.59
CA ASP A 296 10.00 -3.48 21.60
C ASP A 296 9.78 -2.71 22.94
N GLY A 297 8.56 -2.67 23.48
CA GLY A 297 8.26 -2.04 24.78
C GLY A 297 8.67 -2.86 26.02
N ALA A 298 8.65 -4.19 25.94
CA ALA A 298 9.13 -5.06 27.02
C ALA A 298 10.66 -5.05 27.17
N GLY A 299 11.40 -4.77 26.10
CA GLY A 299 12.86 -4.61 26.13
C GLY A 299 13.32 -3.32 26.82
N ALA A 300 12.52 -2.25 26.72
CA ALA A 300 12.84 -0.96 27.35
C ALA A 300 12.66 -0.98 28.88
N THR A 301 11.67 -1.72 29.39
CA THR A 301 11.36 -1.84 30.83
C THR A 301 12.31 -2.77 31.60
N ALA A 302 13.15 -3.56 30.92
CA ALA A 302 14.12 -4.46 31.55
C ALA A 302 15.53 -3.85 31.69
N GLN A 303 15.73 -2.60 31.24
CA GLN A 303 17.00 -1.88 31.31
C GLN A 303 17.01 -0.72 32.33
N GLU A 304 15.89 -0.49 33.01
CA GLU A 304 15.79 0.34 34.23
C GLU A 304 15.93 -0.53 35.48
#